data_AF-A0A378FTX7-F1
#
_entry.id   AF-A0A378FTX7-F1
#
_cell.length_a   1.000
_cell.length_b   1.000
_cell.length_c   1.000
_cell.angle_alpha   90.00
_cell.angle_beta   90.00
_cell.angle_gamma   90.00
#
_symmetry.space_group_name_H-M   'P 1'
#
loop_
_entity.id
_entity.type
_entity.pdbx_description
1 polymer ?
#
loop_
_entity_poly.entity_id
_entity_poly.type
_entity_poly.pdbx_seq_one_letter_code
_entity_poly.pdbx_strand_id
1 'polypeptide(L)'
;MDYIDLYIYHIWDYNTPVIDVLEALHTASDRRQGARDWHFNCYAWQLAKANTLAEREGLTSFVSVQSHYNLIMREDERELFGLCAEEGIAMTPYSALASGRLSRLEGHTRRAVEDDYARGKYDGTAEQDRLIIARVAELAERHRVSHDRNFAGLAAD
;
A
#
# COMPACT_ATOMS: atom_id res chain seq x y z
N MET A 1 12.48 -23.25 4.95
CA MET A 1 12.21 -22.06 4.11
C MET A 1 13.47 -21.25 4.23
N ASP A 2 14.26 -21.25 3.15
CA ASP A 2 15.69 -20.98 3.26
C ASP A 2 16.06 -19.63 2.61
N TYR A 3 15.10 -19.04 1.89
CA TYR A 3 15.16 -17.69 1.36
C TYR A 3 13.77 -17.04 1.41
N ILE A 4 13.76 -15.72 1.33
CA ILE A 4 12.57 -14.89 1.10
C ILE A 4 12.96 -14.02 -0.09
N ASP A 5 12.18 -14.04 -1.18
CA ASP A 5 12.43 -13.18 -2.34
C ASP A 5 12.43 -11.71 -1.97
N LEU A 6 11.60 -11.37 -0.98
CA LEU A 6 11.27 -9.99 -0.66
C LEU A 6 11.04 -9.77 0.83
N TYR A 7 11.88 -8.96 1.44
CA TYR A 7 11.74 -8.63 2.85
C TYR A 7 11.23 -7.20 3.03
N ILE A 8 10.11 -7.07 3.74
CA ILE A 8 9.37 -5.82 3.87
C ILE A 8 9.64 -5.18 5.22
N TYR A 9 10.20 -3.98 5.21
CA TYR A 9 10.23 -3.13 6.38
C TYR A 9 8.87 -2.45 6.54
N HIS A 10 8.08 -2.96 7.48
CA HIS A 10 6.64 -2.73 7.51
C HIS A 10 6.24 -1.29 7.82
N ILE A 11 6.98 -0.60 8.69
CA ILE A 11 6.68 0.75 9.16
C ILE A 11 7.96 1.49 9.54
N TRP A 12 8.01 2.79 9.26
CA TRP A 12 9.10 3.65 9.71
C TRP A 12 9.22 3.68 11.23
N ASP A 13 10.41 3.32 11.73
CA ASP A 13 10.79 3.45 13.13
C ASP A 13 11.48 4.79 13.37
N TYR A 14 10.84 5.64 14.14
CA TYR A 14 11.37 6.95 14.51
C TYR A 14 12.39 6.89 15.65
N ASN A 15 12.56 5.74 16.31
CA ASN A 15 13.45 5.58 17.47
C ASN A 15 14.81 4.99 17.09
N THR A 16 14.94 4.45 15.87
CA THR A 16 16.19 3.83 15.40
C THR A 16 16.79 4.71 14.29
N PRO A 17 18.09 5.04 14.35
CA PRO A 17 18.77 5.71 13.24
C PRO A 17 18.61 4.91 11.94
N VAL A 18 18.31 5.61 10.84
CA VAL A 18 18.07 4.96 9.55
C VAL A 18 19.28 4.14 9.07
N ILE A 19 20.51 4.56 9.41
CA ILE A 19 21.73 3.82 9.06
C ILE A 19 21.75 2.43 9.72
N ASP A 20 21.40 2.34 11.00
CA ASP A 20 21.35 1.06 11.73
C ASP A 20 20.29 0.12 11.11
N VAL A 21 19.16 0.68 10.67
CA VAL A 21 18.13 -0.07 9.93
C VAL A 21 18.69 -0.58 8.60
N LEU A 22 19.34 0.28 7.81
CA LEU A 22 19.94 -0.08 6.53
C LEU A 22 21.02 -1.17 6.67
N GLU A 23 21.90 -1.06 7.67
CA GLU A 23 22.95 -2.05 7.95
C GLU A 23 22.35 -3.40 8.37
N ALA A 24 21.34 -3.37 9.24
CA ALA A 24 20.65 -4.58 9.68
C ALA A 24 19.95 -5.28 8.50
N LEU A 25 19.28 -4.52 7.64
CA LEU A 25 18.65 -5.04 6.43
C LEU A 25 19.71 -5.58 5.47
N HIS A 26 20.72 -4.80 5.12
CA HIS A 26 21.82 -5.23 4.23
C HIS A 26 22.46 -6.54 4.69
N THR A 27 22.76 -6.67 5.98
CA THR A 27 23.30 -7.91 6.58
C THR A 27 22.33 -9.09 6.43
N ALA A 28 21.02 -8.86 6.55
CA ALA A 28 20.00 -9.90 6.36
C ALA A 28 19.88 -10.35 4.90
N SER A 29 20.14 -9.46 3.94
CA SER A 29 20.22 -9.77 2.50
C SER A 29 21.45 -10.62 2.19
N ASP A 30 22.65 -10.18 2.61
CA ASP A 30 23.91 -10.85 2.25
C ASP A 30 24.02 -12.27 2.81
N ARG A 31 23.40 -12.53 3.96
CA ARG A 31 23.37 -13.87 4.58
C ARG A 31 22.44 -14.85 3.86
N ARG A 32 21.62 -14.39 2.92
CA ARG A 32 20.68 -15.22 2.14
C ARG A 32 20.99 -15.03 0.67
N GLN A 33 21.56 -16.04 0.01
CA GLN A 33 21.97 -16.03 -1.40
C GLN A 33 20.82 -15.71 -2.40
N GLY A 34 20.31 -14.47 -2.42
CA GLY A 34 19.27 -14.05 -3.35
C GLY A 34 18.22 -13.08 -2.85
N ALA A 35 18.26 -12.61 -1.60
CA ALA A 35 17.31 -11.59 -1.13
C ALA A 35 17.73 -10.20 -1.63
N ARG A 36 17.52 -9.97 -2.92
CA ARG A 36 17.47 -8.62 -3.46
C ARG A 36 16.07 -8.13 -3.15
N ASP A 37 15.95 -6.90 -2.67
CA ASP A 37 14.72 -6.10 -2.75
C ASP A 37 14.02 -5.83 -1.40
N TRP A 38 14.03 -4.56 -0.98
CA TRP A 38 13.38 -4.07 0.24
C TRP A 38 12.12 -3.24 -0.06
N HIS A 39 11.17 -3.25 0.88
CA HIS A 39 9.87 -2.57 0.81
C HIS A 39 9.60 -1.68 2.02
N PHE A 40 8.68 -0.71 1.88
CA PHE A 40 8.56 0.40 2.83
C PHE A 40 7.15 1.03 2.94
N ASN A 41 6.76 1.55 4.12
CA ASN A 41 5.67 2.53 4.31
C ASN A 41 6.30 3.80 4.91
N CYS A 42 6.49 4.85 4.10
CA CYS A 42 7.07 6.11 4.54
C CYS A 42 6.66 7.28 3.64
N TYR A 43 7.06 8.48 4.04
CA TYR A 43 7.02 9.63 3.17
C TYR A 43 8.06 9.54 2.05
N ALA A 44 7.78 10.13 0.88
CA ALA A 44 8.71 10.19 -0.25
C ALA A 44 10.12 10.68 0.17
N TRP A 45 10.19 11.75 0.98
CA TRP A 45 11.47 12.29 1.44
C TRP A 45 12.26 11.33 2.33
N GLN A 46 11.60 10.41 3.04
CA GLN A 46 12.27 9.41 3.87
C GLN A 46 12.92 8.35 2.98
N LEU A 47 12.18 7.85 1.98
CA LEU A 47 12.69 6.89 1.00
C LEU A 47 13.89 7.45 0.24
N ALA A 48 13.77 8.66 -0.31
CA ALA A 48 14.84 9.32 -1.04
C ALA A 48 16.11 9.46 -0.19
N LYS A 49 15.99 9.92 1.06
CA LYS A 49 17.12 10.05 1.98
C LYS A 49 17.73 8.70 2.34
N ALA A 50 16.91 7.68 2.55
CA ALA A 50 17.38 6.34 2.90
C ALA A 50 18.13 5.70 1.73
N ASN A 51 17.63 5.80 0.50
CA ASN A 51 18.31 5.30 -0.69
C ASN A 51 19.61 6.06 -0.98
N THR A 52 19.59 7.39 -0.89
CA THR A 52 20.81 8.19 -1.03
C THR A 52 21.88 7.81 0.00
N LEU A 53 21.45 7.54 1.25
CA LEU A 53 22.35 7.08 2.30
C LEU A 53 22.88 5.67 2.01
N ALA A 54 22.03 4.75 1.59
CA ALA A 54 22.41 3.39 1.25
C ALA A 54 23.46 3.38 0.14
N GLU A 55 23.26 4.15 -0.93
CA GLU A 55 24.23 4.31 -2.02
C GLU A 55 25.57 4.86 -1.54
N ARG A 56 25.55 5.92 -0.71
CA ARG A 56 26.76 6.54 -0.18
C ARG A 56 27.59 5.58 0.67
N GLU A 57 26.94 4.74 1.45
CA GLU A 57 27.58 3.78 2.37
C GLU A 57 27.82 2.40 1.72
N GLY A 58 27.44 2.21 0.45
CA GLY A 58 27.56 0.92 -0.24
C GLY A 58 26.63 -0.17 0.27
N LEU A 59 25.51 0.20 0.89
CA LEU A 59 24.47 -0.70 1.40
C LEU A 59 23.39 -0.97 0.33
N THR A 60 22.61 -2.03 0.53
CA THR A 60 21.50 -2.37 -0.38
C THR A 60 20.36 -1.35 -0.28
N SER A 61 20.06 -0.66 -1.38
CA SER A 61 18.95 0.31 -1.49
C SER A 61 17.56 -0.36 -1.50
N PHE A 62 16.53 0.41 -1.12
CA PHE A 62 15.13 0.02 -1.30
C PHE A 62 14.76 0.05 -2.78
N VAL A 63 14.07 -0.99 -3.23
CA VAL A 63 13.65 -1.12 -4.64
C VAL A 63 12.15 -1.22 -4.79
N SER A 64 11.41 -1.19 -3.69
CA SER A 64 9.96 -1.15 -3.72
C SER A 64 9.36 -0.44 -2.50
N VAL A 65 8.09 -0.09 -2.59
CA VAL A 65 7.30 0.54 -1.54
C VAL A 65 5.92 -0.10 -1.47
N GLN A 66 5.42 -0.37 -0.26
CA GLN A 66 4.08 -0.94 -0.04
C GLN A 66 3.11 0.20 0.30
N SER A 67 2.52 0.81 -0.73
CA SER A 67 1.67 2.00 -0.60
C SER A 67 0.24 1.68 -0.14
N HIS A 68 -0.32 2.48 0.77
CA HIS A 68 -1.74 2.41 1.11
C HIS A 68 -2.56 3.11 0.04
N TYR A 69 -2.90 2.40 -1.02
CA TYR A 69 -3.51 3.01 -2.20
C TYR A 69 -4.84 2.35 -2.58
N ASN A 70 -5.87 3.19 -2.72
CA ASN A 70 -7.19 2.82 -3.23
C ASN A 70 -7.97 4.10 -3.59
N LEU A 71 -9.19 3.97 -4.13
CA LEU A 71 -9.94 5.11 -4.65
C LEU A 71 -10.29 6.19 -3.61
N ILE A 72 -10.29 5.85 -2.31
CA ILE A 72 -10.53 6.80 -1.22
C ILE A 72 -9.25 7.20 -0.47
N MET A 73 -8.10 6.59 -0.79
CA MET A 73 -6.79 6.90 -0.18
C MET A 73 -5.73 7.00 -1.27
N ARG A 74 -5.36 8.24 -1.61
CA ARG A 74 -4.51 8.57 -2.77
C ARG A 74 -3.36 9.52 -2.44
N GLU A 75 -3.01 9.66 -1.15
CA GLU A 75 -2.00 10.64 -0.72
C GLU A 75 -0.63 10.40 -1.35
N ASP A 76 -0.25 9.15 -1.58
CA ASP A 76 1.04 8.78 -2.16
C ASP A 76 1.22 9.24 -3.62
N GLU A 77 0.13 9.56 -4.33
CA GLU A 77 0.21 10.16 -5.68
C GLU A 77 0.87 11.54 -5.68
N ARG A 78 0.86 12.24 -4.54
CA ARG A 78 1.36 13.61 -4.46
C ARG A 78 2.86 13.70 -4.76
N GLU A 79 3.64 12.76 -4.21
CA GLU A 79 5.11 12.80 -4.30
C GLU A 79 5.73 11.40 -4.40
N LEU A 80 5.24 10.43 -3.63
CA LEU A 80 5.87 9.11 -3.54
C LEU A 80 5.85 8.36 -4.87
N PHE A 81 4.76 8.45 -5.62
CA PHE A 81 4.65 7.81 -6.93
C PHE A 81 5.59 8.44 -7.95
N GLY A 82 5.76 9.76 -7.89
CA GLY A 82 6.72 10.49 -8.73
C GLY A 82 8.15 10.04 -8.43
N LEU A 83 8.52 9.99 -7.16
CA LEU A 83 9.82 9.47 -6.72
C LEU A 83 10.05 8.04 -7.20
N CYS A 84 9.06 7.16 -7.03
CA CYS A 84 9.20 5.76 -7.41
C CYS A 84 9.37 5.58 -8.92
N ALA A 85 8.63 6.36 -9.72
CA ALA A 85 8.77 6.35 -11.17
C ALA A 85 10.15 6.84 -11.64
N GLU A 86 10.68 7.88 -10.99
CA GLU A 86 11.99 8.46 -11.31
C GLU A 86 13.15 7.50 -10.94
N GLU A 87 13.09 6.90 -9.75
CA GLU A 87 14.17 6.06 -9.21
C GLU A 87 14.03 4.56 -9.57
N GLY A 88 13.01 4.18 -10.34
CA GLY A 88 12.78 2.79 -10.73
C GLY A 88 12.39 1.87 -9.55
N ILE A 89 11.70 2.43 -8.55
CA ILE A 89 11.23 1.73 -7.35
C ILE A 89 9.84 1.16 -7.64
N ALA A 90 9.66 -0.14 -7.43
CA ALA A 90 8.38 -0.81 -7.62
C ALA A 90 7.34 -0.35 -6.58
N MET A 91 6.07 -0.31 -6.97
CA MET A 91 4.97 -0.01 -6.05
C MET A 91 4.09 -1.24 -5.86
N THR A 92 3.84 -1.60 -4.60
CA THR A 92 3.02 -2.75 -4.21
C THR A 92 1.83 -2.28 -3.37
N PRO A 93 0.75 -1.78 -4.00
CA PRO A 93 -0.36 -1.19 -3.26
C PRO A 93 -1.12 -2.24 -2.45
N TYR A 94 -1.53 -1.87 -1.23
CA TYR A 94 -2.36 -2.72 -0.37
C TYR A 94 -3.69 -2.05 -0.03
N SER A 95 -4.65 -2.86 0.47
CA SER A 95 -6.01 -2.41 0.78
C SER A 95 -6.78 -1.84 -0.42
N ALA A 96 -6.66 -2.44 -1.62
CA ALA A 96 -7.31 -1.97 -2.84
C ALA A 96 -8.84 -1.70 -2.71
N LEU A 97 -9.53 -2.44 -1.84
CA LEU A 97 -10.97 -2.29 -1.58
C LEU A 97 -11.31 -1.54 -0.27
N ALA A 98 -10.35 -0.90 0.37
CA ALA A 98 -10.52 -0.17 1.64
C ALA A 98 -11.23 -0.98 2.74
N SER A 99 -10.71 -2.20 3.01
CA SER A 99 -11.34 -3.17 3.91
C SER A 99 -12.78 -3.55 3.53
N GLY A 100 -13.12 -3.46 2.24
CA GLY A 100 -14.43 -3.79 1.68
C GLY A 100 -15.39 -2.60 1.53
N ARG A 101 -15.00 -1.38 1.91
CA ARG A 101 -15.83 -0.17 1.74
C ARG A 101 -16.13 0.13 0.27
N LEU A 102 -15.16 -0.12 -0.62
CA LEU A 102 -15.31 0.05 -2.07
C LEU A 102 -16.06 -1.10 -2.76
N SER A 103 -16.64 -2.03 -1.97
CA SER A 103 -17.33 -3.22 -2.50
C SER A 103 -18.83 -3.25 -2.21
N ARG A 104 -19.41 -2.14 -1.73
CA ARG A 104 -20.85 -2.00 -1.42
C ARG A 104 -21.23 -0.55 -1.18
N LEU A 105 -22.48 -0.20 -1.48
CA LEU A 105 -23.08 1.09 -1.13
C LEU A 105 -23.57 1.12 0.32
N GLU A 106 -24.21 0.04 0.76
CA GLU A 106 -24.86 -0.05 2.06
C GLU A 106 -24.60 -1.40 2.75
N GLY A 107 -24.90 -1.46 4.04
CA GLY A 107 -24.85 -2.68 4.84
C GLY A 107 -23.53 -2.89 5.60
N HIS A 108 -23.65 -3.56 6.75
CA HIS A 108 -22.51 -3.91 7.60
C HIS A 108 -22.25 -5.41 7.52
N THR A 109 -21.02 -5.78 7.21
CA THR A 109 -20.54 -7.15 7.47
C THR A 109 -20.08 -7.25 8.91
N ARG A 110 -20.10 -8.46 9.49
CA ARG A 110 -19.49 -8.72 10.80
C ARG A 110 -18.07 -8.13 10.91
N ARG A 111 -17.24 -8.33 9.88
CA ARG A 111 -15.90 -7.72 9.80
C ARG A 111 -15.91 -6.18 9.83
N ALA A 112 -16.89 -5.52 9.22
CA ALA A 112 -16.95 -4.05 9.23
C ALA A 112 -17.27 -3.50 10.64
N VAL A 113 -17.96 -4.31 11.45
CA VAL A 113 -18.29 -3.96 12.84
C VAL A 113 -17.14 -4.31 13.78
N GLU A 114 -16.45 -5.42 13.58
CA GLU A 114 -15.43 -5.95 14.51
C GLU A 114 -13.98 -5.47 14.22
N ASP A 115 -13.69 -4.96 13.01
CA ASP A 115 -12.33 -4.56 12.60
C ASP A 115 -12.01 -3.13 13.06
N ASP A 116 -11.62 -2.99 14.33
CA ASP A 116 -11.26 -1.71 14.97
C ASP A 116 -10.19 -0.94 14.20
N TYR A 117 -9.21 -1.66 13.63
CA TYR A 117 -8.14 -1.05 12.85
C TYR A 117 -8.68 -0.43 11.56
N ALA A 118 -9.53 -1.15 10.82
CA ALA A 118 -10.16 -0.60 9.64
C ALA A 118 -11.12 0.56 9.98
N ARG A 119 -11.80 0.54 11.13
CA ARG A 119 -12.60 1.70 11.56
C ARG A 119 -11.73 2.92 11.83
N GLY A 120 -10.65 2.76 12.61
CA GLY A 120 -9.70 3.84 12.87
C GLY A 120 -9.07 4.43 11.60
N LYS A 121 -8.88 3.61 10.55
CA LYS A 121 -8.26 4.03 9.30
C LYS A 121 -9.16 4.87 8.38
N TYR A 122 -10.46 4.64 8.36
CA TYR A 122 -11.36 5.20 7.34
C TYR A 122 -12.58 5.94 7.90
N ASP A 123 -13.00 5.71 9.15
CA ASP A 123 -14.27 6.27 9.64
C ASP A 123 -14.20 7.80 9.83
N GLY A 124 -13.00 8.36 10.02
CA GLY A 124 -12.79 9.80 10.14
C GLY A 124 -13.13 10.60 8.87
N THR A 125 -13.18 9.94 7.71
CA THR A 125 -13.49 10.54 6.40
C THR A 125 -14.71 9.92 5.73
N ALA A 126 -15.50 9.13 6.46
CA ALA A 126 -16.57 8.32 5.89
C ALA A 126 -17.65 9.14 5.15
N GLU A 127 -17.88 10.39 5.53
CA GLU A 127 -18.82 11.26 4.82
C GLU A 127 -18.29 11.66 3.43
N GLN A 128 -17.04 12.06 3.34
CA GLN A 128 -16.37 12.39 2.08
C GLN A 128 -16.22 11.13 1.21
N ASP A 129 -15.83 10.00 1.81
CA ASP A 129 -15.59 8.74 1.12
C ASP A 129 -16.87 8.19 0.47
N ARG A 130 -18.04 8.42 1.08
CA ARG A 130 -19.34 8.01 0.52
C ARG A 130 -19.60 8.60 -0.86
N LEU A 131 -19.16 9.83 -1.14
CA LEU A 131 -19.33 10.44 -2.45
C LEU A 131 -18.55 9.68 -3.53
N ILE A 132 -17.34 9.25 -3.18
CA ILE A 132 -16.47 8.48 -4.07
C ILE A 132 -17.06 7.07 -4.26
N ILE A 133 -17.46 6.39 -3.18
CA ILE A 133 -18.04 5.04 -3.25
C ILE A 133 -19.32 5.05 -4.11
N ALA A 134 -20.20 6.04 -3.93
CA ALA A 134 -21.40 6.20 -4.74
C ALA A 134 -21.05 6.36 -6.24
N ARG A 135 -20.03 7.17 -6.53
CA ARG A 135 -19.56 7.36 -7.91
C ARG A 135 -18.98 6.10 -8.53
N VAL A 136 -18.25 5.29 -7.76
CA VAL A 136 -17.72 4.00 -8.22
C VAL A 136 -18.86 3.05 -8.57
N ALA A 137 -19.89 2.97 -7.73
CA ALA A 137 -21.06 2.14 -8.00
C ALA A 137 -21.76 2.54 -9.31
N GLU A 138 -22.02 3.83 -9.50
CA GLU A 138 -22.65 4.35 -10.72
C GLU A 138 -21.82 4.02 -11.98
N LEU A 139 -20.50 4.17 -11.91
CA LEU A 139 -19.60 3.84 -13.02
C LEU A 139 -19.58 2.34 -13.30
N ALA A 140 -19.57 1.50 -12.27
CA ALA A 140 -19.58 0.06 -12.43
C ALA A 140 -20.85 -0.43 -13.14
N GLU A 141 -22.02 0.09 -12.76
CA GLU A 141 -23.29 -0.18 -13.46
C GLU A 141 -23.22 0.22 -14.94
N ARG A 142 -22.76 1.44 -15.21
CA ARG A 142 -22.61 1.97 -16.58
C ARG A 142 -21.70 1.11 -17.44
N HIS A 143 -20.60 0.63 -16.87
CA HIS A 143 -19.61 -0.19 -17.56
C HIS A 143 -19.93 -1.69 -17.51
N ARG A 144 -21.04 -2.09 -16.88
CA ARG A 144 -21.45 -3.49 -16.69
C ARG A 144 -20.36 -4.35 -16.02
N VAL A 145 -19.68 -3.78 -15.03
CA VAL A 145 -18.68 -4.48 -14.21
C VAL A 145 -19.15 -4.53 -12.76
N SER A 146 -18.66 -5.51 -12.01
CA SER A 146 -19.03 -5.67 -10.60
C SER A 146 -18.48 -4.54 -9.74
N HIS A 147 -19.36 -3.86 -8.99
CA HIS A 147 -19.00 -3.04 -7.84
C HIS A 147 -19.09 -3.82 -6.54
N ASP A 148 -20.09 -4.70 -6.41
CA ASP A 148 -20.34 -5.51 -5.24
C ASP A 148 -20.65 -6.97 -5.63
N ARG A 149 -20.75 -7.85 -4.61
CA ARG A 149 -21.09 -9.28 -4.82
C ARG A 149 -22.50 -9.50 -5.35
N ASN A 150 -23.36 -8.48 -5.34
CA ASN A 150 -24.75 -8.55 -5.78
C ASN A 150 -24.93 -8.08 -7.23
N PHE A 151 -23.85 -7.92 -7.99
CA PHE A 151 -23.92 -7.63 -9.41
C PHE A 151 -24.68 -8.76 -10.15
N ALA A 152 -25.98 -8.59 -10.31
CA ALA A 152 -26.89 -9.49 -10.99
C ALA A 152 -26.79 -9.40 -12.53
N GLY A 153 -25.73 -8.79 -13.05
CA GLY A 153 -25.60 -8.41 -14.46
C GLY A 153 -24.93 -9.43 -15.39
N LEU A 154 -24.82 -10.71 -15.01
CA LEU A 154 -24.30 -11.78 -15.89
C LEU A 154 -25.18 -13.04 -15.90
N ALA A 155 -26.49 -12.88 -15.72
CA ALA A 155 -27.48 -13.93 -15.99
C ALA A 155 -28.50 -13.45 -17.03
N ALA A 156 -28.04 -13.19 -18.26
CA ALA A 156 -28.80 -13.25 -19.52
C ALA A 156 -27.96 -12.57 -20.63
N ASP A 157 -27.23 -13.39 -21.38
CA ASP A 157 -27.15 -13.42 -22.86
C ASP A 157 -25.97 -14.29 -23.31
#